data_AF-A0A3L7RZ39-F1
#
_entry.id   AF-A0A3L7RZ39-F1
#
_cell.length_a   1.000
_cell.length_b   1.000
_cell.length_c   1.000
_cell.angle_alpha   90.00
_cell.angle_beta   90.00
_cell.angle_gamma   90.00
#
_symmetry.space_group_name_H-M   'P 1'
#
loop_
_entity.id
_entity.type
_entity.pdbx_description
1 polymer ?
#
loop_
_entity_poly.entity_id
_entity_poly.type
_entity_poly.pdbx_seq_one_letter_code
_entity_poly.pdbx_strand_id
1 'polypeptide(L)'
;MRILLLWIGGIAIACGSTELRAETPSEIYQRLIIPLIQSSKSSSCSECHLQGVHLDDFLTSDPKASFASLRARGWIDTERPSESKLLQFIAKKPENSTALMDQVRKSELEGISRWIHASVQDPESLSAPLPPLNDLKLDDKLMQHVRNDQVLTRFVDIIWSQLERCANCHSPDRNAKQVEKHGGKMSWIVPNSPADTLRLLEDRKLINFENPSASLIKTKAIGKDEHGGGVKFPEQGHTDRQWGLFLSDYAAIRQDLYSNSKEIPAFDPIRTWRTGLHLRVKELPSLPAGTYAVVLMHRIASDGTVSKEPSAFGEGRVSKDGTSWGTSLKVVEPAHLRRSRAVVEWSTLLPSGRYQLRWTPVEDSGASLEKILALPHISQTEIDSLWNSGHSDAKTITFGAFESVADLK
;
A
#
# COMPACT_ATOMS: atom_id res chain seq x y z
N MET A 1 -74.35 -59.71 45.39
CA MET A 1 -73.42 -60.15 44.33
C MET A 1 -73.11 -58.92 43.47
N ARG A 2 -71.83 -58.65 43.22
CA ARG A 2 -71.28 -57.32 42.87
C ARG A 2 -71.65 -56.84 41.46
N ILE A 3 -71.88 -55.53 41.39
CA ILE A 3 -72.11 -54.68 40.21
C ILE A 3 -70.77 -54.40 39.52
N LEU A 4 -70.71 -54.49 38.19
CA LEU A 4 -69.60 -53.96 37.38
C LEU A 4 -70.17 -53.16 36.20
N LEU A 5 -70.03 -51.84 36.27
CA LEU A 5 -70.30 -50.89 35.18
C LEU A 5 -68.95 -50.45 34.62
N LEU A 6 -68.68 -50.81 33.36
CA LEU A 6 -67.47 -50.44 32.63
C LEU A 6 -67.61 -49.01 32.07
N TRP A 7 -66.72 -48.13 32.51
CA TRP A 7 -66.48 -46.80 31.94
C TRP A 7 -65.53 -46.92 30.74
N ILE A 8 -65.94 -46.43 29.58
CA ILE A 8 -65.06 -46.19 28.42
C ILE A 8 -64.70 -44.71 28.41
N GLY A 9 -63.48 -44.38 28.82
CA GLY A 9 -62.91 -43.04 28.68
C GLY A 9 -62.21 -42.89 27.32
N GLY A 10 -62.70 -41.95 26.51
CA GLY A 10 -62.01 -41.51 25.29
C GLY A 10 -60.90 -40.52 25.64
N ILE A 11 -59.66 -40.84 25.29
CA ILE A 11 -58.52 -39.93 25.36
C ILE A 11 -58.42 -39.22 24.00
N ALA A 12 -58.71 -37.92 23.99
CA ALA A 12 -58.40 -37.04 22.87
C ALA A 12 -56.92 -36.65 22.94
N ILE A 13 -56.12 -37.10 21.97
CA ILE A 13 -54.73 -36.68 21.79
C ILE A 13 -54.75 -35.35 21.04
N ALA A 14 -54.49 -34.26 21.76
CA ALA A 14 -54.22 -32.95 21.15
C ALA A 14 -52.77 -32.93 20.64
N CYS A 15 -52.59 -33.05 19.31
CA CYS A 15 -51.34 -32.71 18.65
C CYS A 15 -51.13 -31.18 18.74
N GLY A 16 -50.32 -30.73 19.70
CA GLY A 16 -49.81 -29.37 19.71
C GLY A 16 -48.78 -29.19 18.61
N SER A 17 -49.12 -28.44 17.57
CA SER A 17 -48.17 -27.87 16.62
C SER A 17 -47.34 -26.82 17.35
N THR A 18 -46.08 -27.15 17.67
CA THR A 18 -45.08 -26.15 18.03
C THR A 18 -44.82 -25.28 16.80
N GLU A 19 -45.50 -24.13 16.73
CA GLU A 19 -45.09 -23.04 15.85
C GLU A 19 -43.67 -22.62 16.25
N LEU A 20 -42.70 -22.99 15.41
CA LEU A 20 -41.36 -22.42 15.46
C LEU A 20 -41.50 -20.92 15.21
N ARG A 21 -41.50 -20.13 16.29
CA ARG A 21 -41.48 -18.67 16.24
C ARG A 21 -40.33 -18.24 15.32
N ALA A 22 -40.65 -17.52 14.25
CA ALA A 22 -39.66 -16.94 13.36
C ALA A 22 -38.74 -16.01 14.17
N GLU A 23 -37.43 -16.19 14.03
CA GLU A 23 -36.45 -15.31 14.68
C GLU A 23 -36.63 -13.87 14.19
N THR A 24 -36.62 -12.92 15.12
CA THR A 24 -36.66 -11.50 14.83
C THR A 24 -35.33 -11.01 14.24
N PRO A 25 -35.31 -9.88 13.52
CA PRO A 25 -34.06 -9.33 12.99
C PRO A 25 -33.04 -9.02 14.08
N SER A 26 -33.50 -8.58 15.25
CA SER A 26 -32.62 -8.28 16.39
C SER A 26 -31.98 -9.55 16.97
N GLU A 27 -32.73 -10.65 17.06
CA GLU A 27 -32.18 -11.95 17.50
C GLU A 27 -31.14 -12.48 16.51
N ILE A 28 -31.40 -12.36 15.20
CA ILE A 28 -30.43 -12.71 14.15
C ILE A 28 -29.18 -11.85 14.27
N TYR A 29 -29.34 -10.53 14.45
CA TYR A 29 -28.22 -9.59 14.55
C TYR A 29 -27.32 -9.89 15.74
N GLN A 30 -27.90 -10.09 16.94
CA GLN A 30 -27.14 -10.42 18.15
C GLN A 30 -26.40 -11.75 18.03
N ARG A 31 -27.01 -12.75 17.39
CA ARG A 31 -26.42 -14.09 17.27
C ARG A 31 -25.38 -14.19 16.15
N LEU A 32 -25.59 -13.52 15.02
CA LEU A 32 -24.77 -13.69 13.82
C LEU A 32 -23.87 -12.49 13.51
N ILE A 33 -24.32 -11.26 13.75
CA ILE A 33 -23.59 -10.06 13.33
C ILE A 33 -22.67 -9.54 14.44
N ILE A 34 -23.16 -9.46 15.68
CA ILE A 34 -22.35 -9.00 16.82
C ILE A 34 -21.04 -9.79 16.96
N PRO A 35 -21.02 -11.13 16.87
CA PRO A 35 -19.76 -11.88 16.95
C PRO A 35 -18.80 -11.59 15.78
N LEU A 36 -19.32 -11.24 14.60
CA LEU A 36 -18.50 -10.88 13.44
C LEU A 36 -17.82 -9.53 13.65
N ILE A 37 -18.55 -8.53 14.15
CA ILE A 37 -18.00 -7.19 14.40
C ILE A 37 -17.09 -7.14 15.65
N GLN A 38 -17.28 -8.03 16.64
CA GLN A 38 -16.44 -8.11 17.84
C GLN A 38 -15.24 -9.06 17.69
N SER A 39 -15.21 -9.86 16.63
CA SER A 39 -14.16 -10.83 16.40
C SER A 39 -12.82 -10.14 16.17
N SER A 40 -11.75 -10.65 16.79
CA SER A 40 -10.37 -10.22 16.51
C SER A 40 -9.84 -10.72 15.16
N LYS A 41 -10.60 -11.58 14.46
CA LYS A 41 -10.29 -11.99 13.08
C LYS A 41 -10.59 -10.84 12.12
N SER A 42 -9.69 -10.61 11.18
CA SER A 42 -9.83 -9.63 10.10
C SER A 42 -11.07 -9.91 9.25
N SER A 43 -11.87 -8.87 8.97
CA SER A 43 -13.05 -8.94 8.07
C SER A 43 -12.64 -9.20 6.62
N SER A 44 -13.51 -9.79 5.78
CA SER A 44 -13.22 -9.98 4.35
C SER A 44 -12.94 -8.67 3.61
N CYS A 45 -13.48 -7.54 4.10
CA CYS A 45 -13.22 -6.21 3.56
C CYS A 45 -11.73 -5.82 3.64
N SER A 46 -11.00 -6.32 4.64
CA SER A 46 -9.57 -6.05 4.82
C SER A 46 -8.66 -6.71 3.78
N GLU A 47 -9.15 -7.69 3.00
CA GLU A 47 -8.34 -8.29 1.92
C GLU A 47 -8.19 -7.35 0.71
N CYS A 48 -9.09 -6.39 0.56
CA CYS A 48 -9.05 -5.39 -0.51
C CYS A 48 -8.65 -3.99 0.02
N HIS A 49 -8.74 -3.76 1.33
CA HIS A 49 -8.47 -2.50 2.01
C HIS A 49 -7.38 -2.70 3.07
N LEU A 50 -6.14 -2.39 2.69
CA LEU A 50 -4.90 -2.67 3.41
C LEU A 50 -4.89 -2.13 4.86
N GLN A 51 -5.63 -1.06 5.16
CA GLN A 51 -6.06 -0.75 6.51
C GLN A 51 -7.40 -0.03 6.52
N GLY A 52 -8.41 -0.72 7.07
CA GLY A 52 -9.52 -0.03 7.71
C GLY A 52 -10.75 0.06 6.84
N VAL A 53 -11.21 -1.06 6.28
CA VAL A 53 -12.65 -1.21 6.15
C VAL A 53 -13.01 -2.46 6.92
N HIS A 54 -13.69 -2.28 8.03
CA HIS A 54 -14.20 -3.32 8.89
C HIS A 54 -15.72 -3.29 8.88
N LEU A 55 -16.35 -4.41 9.24
CA LEU A 55 -17.81 -4.47 9.30
C LEU A 55 -18.38 -3.53 10.36
N ASP A 56 -17.67 -3.30 11.48
CA ASP A 56 -18.07 -2.38 12.55
C ASP A 56 -17.99 -0.90 12.17
N ASP A 57 -17.35 -0.55 11.06
CA ASP A 57 -17.41 0.80 10.49
C ASP A 57 -18.83 1.15 9.98
N PHE A 58 -19.62 0.13 9.62
CA PHE A 58 -20.97 0.29 9.07
C PHE A 58 -22.07 -0.31 9.94
N LEU A 59 -21.72 -1.25 10.82
CA LEU A 59 -22.62 -2.01 11.66
C LEU A 59 -22.36 -1.67 13.12
N THR A 60 -23.36 -1.15 13.82
CA THR A 60 -23.27 -0.76 15.23
C THR A 60 -23.83 -1.86 16.13
N SER A 61 -23.82 -1.66 17.45
CA SER A 61 -24.53 -2.55 18.37
C SER A 61 -26.07 -2.48 18.24
N ASP A 62 -26.60 -1.46 17.55
CA ASP A 62 -28.04 -1.28 17.30
C ASP A 62 -28.40 -1.79 15.88
N PRO A 63 -29.17 -2.89 15.76
CA PRO A 63 -29.59 -3.43 14.46
C PRO A 63 -30.46 -2.46 13.66
N LYS A 64 -31.36 -1.71 14.30
CA LYS A 64 -32.28 -0.81 13.59
C LYS A 64 -31.53 0.41 13.05
N ALA A 65 -30.63 0.98 13.85
CA ALA A 65 -29.78 2.07 13.41
C ALA A 65 -28.90 1.64 12.23
N SER A 66 -28.30 0.45 12.30
CA SER A 66 -27.46 -0.10 11.22
C SER A 66 -28.25 -0.29 9.93
N PHE A 67 -29.45 -0.88 10.01
CA PHE A 67 -30.32 -1.07 8.86
C PHE A 67 -30.76 0.25 8.21
N ALA A 68 -31.23 1.22 9.01
CA ALA A 68 -31.64 2.53 8.51
C ALA A 68 -30.47 3.30 7.86
N SER A 69 -29.29 3.23 8.46
CA SER A 69 -28.05 3.84 7.99
C SER A 69 -27.60 3.26 6.64
N LEU A 70 -27.70 1.94 6.46
CA LEU A 70 -27.37 1.26 5.21
C LEU A 70 -28.43 1.47 4.12
N ARG A 71 -29.72 1.57 4.48
CA ARG A 71 -30.81 1.92 3.56
C ARG A 71 -30.68 3.36 3.05
N ALA A 72 -30.37 4.32 3.93
CA ALA A 72 -30.13 5.71 3.55
C ALA A 72 -29.00 5.85 2.50
N ARG A 73 -28.00 4.97 2.54
CA ARG A 73 -26.88 4.91 1.58
C ARG A 73 -27.20 4.17 0.28
N GLY A 74 -28.36 3.54 0.17
CA GLY A 74 -28.71 2.64 -0.94
C GLY A 74 -27.84 1.38 -0.99
N TRP A 75 -27.30 0.93 0.15
CA TRP A 75 -26.49 -0.30 0.22
C TRP A 75 -27.33 -1.53 0.51
N ILE A 76 -28.52 -1.34 1.07
CA ILE A 76 -29.57 -2.35 1.19
C ILE A 76 -30.66 -2.02 0.17
N ASP A 77 -30.99 -3.00 -0.66
CA ASP A 77 -32.15 -2.94 -1.56
C ASP A 77 -33.34 -3.61 -0.84
N THR A 78 -34.35 -2.82 -0.48
CA THR A 78 -35.53 -3.34 0.26
C THR A 78 -36.49 -4.12 -0.64
N GLU A 79 -36.42 -3.96 -1.96
CA GLU A 79 -37.25 -4.69 -2.92
C GLU A 79 -36.58 -6.02 -3.28
N ARG A 80 -35.25 -6.00 -3.42
CA ARG A 80 -34.42 -7.17 -3.75
C ARG A 80 -33.30 -7.34 -2.72
N PRO A 81 -33.62 -7.77 -1.48
CA PRO A 81 -32.64 -7.89 -0.38
C PRO A 81 -31.40 -8.69 -0.73
N SER A 82 -31.53 -9.76 -1.52
CA SER A 82 -30.41 -10.59 -1.99
C SER A 82 -29.45 -9.87 -2.94
N GLU A 83 -29.90 -8.81 -3.62
CA GLU A 83 -29.10 -8.01 -4.55
C GLU A 83 -28.46 -6.78 -3.90
N SER A 84 -28.63 -6.60 -2.59
CA SER A 84 -28.06 -5.50 -1.82
C SER A 84 -26.57 -5.29 -2.10
N LYS A 85 -26.17 -4.05 -2.36
CA LYS A 85 -24.78 -3.68 -2.70
C LYS A 85 -23.78 -4.13 -1.63
N LEU A 86 -24.16 -4.09 -0.35
CA LEU A 86 -23.33 -4.59 0.76
C LEU A 86 -22.97 -6.07 0.58
N LEU A 87 -23.94 -6.92 0.20
CA LEU A 87 -23.70 -8.33 -0.06
C LEU A 87 -22.77 -8.53 -1.26
N GLN A 88 -22.95 -7.74 -2.32
CA GLN A 88 -22.06 -7.76 -3.48
C GLN A 88 -20.62 -7.38 -3.10
N PHE A 89 -20.43 -6.41 -2.20
CA PHE A 89 -19.11 -6.01 -1.73
C PHE A 89 -18.42 -7.12 -0.93
N ILE A 90 -19.12 -7.74 0.02
CA ILE A 90 -18.57 -8.85 0.80
C ILE A 90 -18.24 -10.05 -0.11
N ALA A 91 -19.08 -10.31 -1.12
CA ALA A 91 -18.87 -11.41 -2.07
C ALA A 91 -17.64 -11.23 -2.97
N LYS A 92 -17.07 -10.01 -3.08
CA LYS A 92 -15.85 -9.80 -3.86
C LYS A 92 -14.69 -10.57 -3.26
N LYS A 93 -14.09 -11.43 -4.08
CA LYS A 93 -12.94 -12.26 -3.74
C LYS A 93 -11.71 -11.79 -4.51
N PRO A 94 -10.60 -11.46 -3.83
CA PRO A 94 -9.33 -11.21 -4.52
C PRO A 94 -8.73 -12.52 -5.04
N GLU A 95 -7.89 -12.45 -6.07
CA GLU A 95 -7.27 -13.63 -6.71
C GLU A 95 -6.48 -14.49 -5.71
N ASN A 96 -5.87 -13.87 -4.69
CA ASN A 96 -5.03 -14.53 -3.68
C ASN A 96 -5.68 -14.63 -2.29
N SER A 97 -7.01 -14.84 -2.21
CA SER A 97 -7.70 -15.06 -0.93
C SER A 97 -7.25 -16.35 -0.23
N THR A 98 -7.17 -16.33 1.10
CA THR A 98 -6.81 -17.53 1.89
C THR A 98 -8.05 -18.37 2.25
N ALA A 99 -7.86 -19.65 2.56
CA ALA A 99 -8.97 -20.52 3.00
C ALA A 99 -9.68 -20.02 4.27
N LEU A 100 -8.91 -19.41 5.19
CA LEU A 100 -9.48 -18.78 6.39
C LEU A 100 -10.37 -17.59 6.01
N MET A 101 -9.92 -16.74 5.09
CA MET A 101 -10.70 -15.58 4.66
C MET A 101 -11.91 -15.97 3.81
N ASP A 102 -11.83 -17.05 3.04
CA ASP A 102 -12.99 -17.64 2.37
C ASP A 102 -14.07 -18.09 3.39
N GLN A 103 -13.64 -18.66 4.52
CA GLN A 103 -14.56 -19.03 5.61
C GLN A 103 -15.17 -17.79 6.27
N VAL A 104 -14.37 -16.77 6.58
CA VAL A 104 -14.85 -15.49 7.15
C VAL A 104 -15.89 -14.87 6.23
N ARG A 105 -15.58 -14.71 4.94
CA ARG A 105 -16.48 -14.17 3.93
C ARG A 105 -17.79 -14.93 3.85
N LYS A 106 -17.74 -16.26 3.90
CA LYS A 106 -18.95 -17.09 3.90
C LYS A 106 -19.83 -16.81 5.12
N SER A 107 -19.24 -16.73 6.31
CA SER A 107 -19.95 -16.39 7.54
C SER A 107 -20.53 -14.97 7.52
N GLU A 108 -19.79 -13.99 6.98
CA GLU A 108 -20.26 -12.61 6.81
C GLU A 108 -21.46 -12.55 5.84
N LEU A 109 -21.35 -13.20 4.67
CA LEU A 109 -22.45 -13.26 3.69
C LEU A 109 -23.70 -13.91 4.28
N GLU A 110 -23.55 -15.05 4.95
CA GLU A 110 -24.68 -15.79 5.53
C GLU A 110 -25.38 -14.97 6.62
N GLY A 111 -24.60 -14.44 7.56
CA GLY A 111 -25.13 -13.63 8.67
C GLY A 111 -25.84 -12.37 8.18
N ILE A 112 -25.15 -11.59 7.33
CA ILE A 112 -25.64 -10.29 6.87
C ILE A 112 -26.82 -10.47 5.90
N SER A 113 -26.79 -11.46 5.01
CA SER A 113 -27.92 -11.75 4.13
C SER A 113 -29.17 -12.11 4.93
N ARG A 114 -29.04 -13.05 5.89
CA ARG A 114 -30.16 -13.47 6.74
C ARG A 114 -30.75 -12.31 7.55
N TRP A 115 -29.89 -11.46 8.11
CA TRP A 115 -30.32 -10.26 8.82
C TRP A 115 -31.05 -9.26 7.91
N ILE A 116 -30.50 -8.94 6.72
CA ILE A 116 -31.13 -8.04 5.76
C ILE A 116 -32.53 -8.55 5.37
N HIS A 117 -32.65 -9.84 5.05
CA HIS A 117 -33.94 -10.43 4.70
C HIS A 117 -34.97 -10.30 5.83
N ALA A 118 -34.57 -10.59 7.07
CA ALA A 118 -35.45 -10.44 8.22
C ALA A 118 -35.85 -8.98 8.45
N SER A 119 -34.89 -8.04 8.36
CA SER A 119 -35.15 -6.61 8.56
C SER A 119 -36.05 -6.00 7.48
N VAL A 120 -36.02 -6.51 6.24
CA VAL A 120 -36.95 -6.10 5.19
C VAL A 120 -38.37 -6.61 5.47
N GLN A 121 -38.52 -7.75 6.13
CA GLN A 121 -39.83 -8.31 6.51
C GLN A 121 -40.40 -7.72 7.81
N ASP A 122 -39.59 -6.97 8.56
CA ASP A 122 -39.96 -6.36 9.83
C ASP A 122 -40.46 -4.91 9.65
N PRO A 123 -41.75 -4.61 9.92
CA PRO A 123 -42.29 -3.28 9.75
C PRO A 123 -41.59 -2.21 10.60
N GLU A 124 -41.08 -2.57 11.79
CA GLU A 124 -40.37 -1.62 12.65
C GLU A 124 -39.01 -1.22 12.05
N SER A 125 -38.27 -2.17 11.49
CA SER A 125 -37.01 -1.90 10.77
C SER A 125 -37.26 -1.10 9.48
N LEU A 126 -38.32 -1.39 8.73
CA LEU A 126 -38.69 -0.63 7.53
C LEU A 126 -39.10 0.81 7.85
N SER A 127 -39.85 1.02 8.92
CA SER A 127 -40.33 2.35 9.33
C SER A 127 -39.30 3.19 10.09
N ALA A 128 -38.16 2.62 10.47
CA ALA A 128 -37.08 3.33 11.15
C ALA A 128 -36.70 4.62 10.37
N PRO A 129 -36.62 5.79 11.02
CA PRO A 129 -36.28 7.04 10.36
C PRO A 129 -34.91 6.94 9.65
N LEU A 130 -34.87 7.37 8.39
CA LEU A 130 -33.61 7.47 7.68
C LEU A 130 -32.80 8.63 8.26
N PRO A 131 -31.52 8.43 8.61
CA PRO A 131 -30.64 9.55 8.93
C PRO A 131 -30.53 10.50 7.71
N PRO A 132 -30.32 11.81 7.91
CA PRO A 132 -30.19 12.77 6.82
C PRO A 132 -29.08 12.38 5.82
N LEU A 133 -29.37 12.40 4.51
CA LEU A 133 -28.36 12.13 3.48
C LEU A 133 -27.21 13.16 3.50
N ASN A 134 -27.50 14.41 3.88
CA ASN A 134 -26.56 15.54 3.87
C ASN A 134 -25.72 15.69 5.15
N ASP A 135 -25.97 14.89 6.19
CA ASP A 135 -25.06 14.81 7.36
C ASP A 135 -23.83 13.93 7.07
N LEU A 136 -23.72 13.42 5.84
CA LEU A 136 -22.52 12.73 5.36
C LEU A 136 -22.15 13.26 3.97
N LYS A 137 -21.46 14.42 3.93
CA LYS A 137 -20.29 14.57 3.03
C LYS A 137 -19.57 13.23 3.13
N LEU A 138 -19.35 12.48 2.02
CA LEU A 138 -18.60 11.20 1.96
C LEU A 138 -18.03 10.89 3.33
N ASP A 139 -18.80 10.19 4.17
CA ASP A 139 -18.61 10.05 5.62
C ASP A 139 -17.17 10.37 6.08
N ASP A 140 -16.93 11.28 7.03
CA ASP A 140 -15.58 11.60 7.51
C ASP A 140 -14.77 10.32 7.82
N LYS A 141 -15.42 9.23 8.26
CA LYS A 141 -14.83 7.89 8.37
C LYS A 141 -14.50 7.27 7.02
N LEU A 142 -15.40 7.25 6.04
CA LEU A 142 -15.10 6.77 4.67
C LEU A 142 -13.97 7.58 4.01
N MET A 143 -13.97 8.90 4.21
CA MET A 143 -12.88 9.79 3.81
C MET A 143 -11.59 9.46 4.57
N GLN A 144 -11.67 9.21 5.88
CA GLN A 144 -10.55 8.75 6.69
C GLN A 144 -10.03 7.38 6.23
N HIS A 145 -10.91 6.45 5.82
CA HIS A 145 -10.52 5.14 5.30
C HIS A 145 -9.84 5.27 3.93
N VAL A 146 -10.41 6.05 3.00
CA VAL A 146 -9.75 6.34 1.72
C VAL A 146 -8.39 7.01 1.93
N ARG A 147 -8.29 7.94 2.88
CA ARG A 147 -7.02 8.58 3.28
C ARG A 147 -6.04 7.55 3.86
N ASN A 148 -6.48 6.70 4.78
CA ASN A 148 -5.64 5.68 5.43
C ASN A 148 -5.14 4.63 4.42
N ASP A 149 -6.01 4.13 3.54
CA ASP A 149 -5.64 3.20 2.48
C ASP A 149 -4.66 3.84 1.49
N GLN A 150 -4.88 5.10 1.12
CA GLN A 150 -3.97 5.82 0.22
C GLN A 150 -2.62 6.10 0.88
N VAL A 151 -2.60 6.47 2.16
CA VAL A 151 -1.37 6.60 2.97
C VAL A 151 -0.63 5.29 2.99
N LEU A 152 -1.29 4.20 3.34
CA LEU A 152 -0.62 2.91 3.50
C LEU A 152 -0.13 2.38 2.15
N THR A 153 -0.90 2.56 1.08
CA THR A 153 -0.46 2.22 -0.28
C THR A 153 0.81 3.02 -0.64
N ARG A 154 0.81 4.34 -0.41
CA ARG A 154 1.98 5.18 -0.68
C ARG A 154 3.16 4.85 0.22
N PHE A 155 2.92 4.52 1.50
CA PHE A 155 3.95 4.04 2.40
C PHE A 155 4.59 2.76 1.86
N VAL A 156 3.77 1.83 1.35
CA VAL A 156 4.24 0.59 0.74
C VAL A 156 5.11 0.90 -0.48
N ASP A 157 4.63 1.74 -1.39
CA ASP A 157 5.31 2.07 -2.63
C ASP A 157 6.62 2.84 -2.41
N ILE A 158 6.63 3.80 -1.48
CA ILE A 158 7.71 4.79 -1.33
C ILE A 158 8.74 4.36 -0.28
N ILE A 159 8.30 3.88 0.88
CA ILE A 159 9.18 3.56 2.01
C ILE A 159 9.39 2.05 2.12
N TRP A 160 8.30 1.28 2.22
CA TRP A 160 8.36 -0.17 2.47
C TRP A 160 9.16 -0.91 1.41
N SER A 161 8.91 -0.61 0.12
CA SER A 161 9.63 -1.17 -1.03
C SER A 161 11.15 -0.94 -0.99
N GLN A 162 11.61 -0.03 -0.14
CA GLN A 162 13.01 0.35 -0.02
C GLN A 162 13.63 -0.07 1.32
N LEU A 163 12.89 -0.77 2.19
CA LEU A 163 13.31 -1.05 3.57
C LEU A 163 14.50 -1.99 3.70
N GLU A 164 14.86 -2.77 2.68
CA GLU A 164 16.02 -3.67 2.76
C GLU A 164 17.31 -2.94 3.18
N ARG A 165 17.47 -1.67 2.78
CA ARG A 165 18.64 -0.83 3.16
C ARG A 165 18.68 -0.49 4.67
N CYS A 166 17.55 -0.63 5.33
CA CYS A 166 17.31 -0.34 6.74
C CYS A 166 17.19 -1.64 7.56
N ALA A 167 16.65 -2.71 6.97
CA ALA A 167 16.25 -3.94 7.64
C ALA A 167 17.38 -4.61 8.41
N ASN A 168 18.60 -4.63 7.85
CA ASN A 168 19.76 -5.23 8.53
C ASN A 168 20.09 -4.55 9.87
N CYS A 169 19.67 -3.29 10.07
CA CYS A 169 19.89 -2.57 11.31
C CYS A 169 18.60 -2.37 12.15
N HIS A 170 17.43 -2.37 11.51
CA HIS A 170 16.18 -1.93 12.13
C HIS A 170 15.09 -3.00 12.19
N SER A 171 15.31 -4.17 11.59
CA SER A 171 14.39 -5.30 11.63
C SER A 171 14.79 -6.27 12.74
N PRO A 172 13.88 -6.67 13.65
CA PRO A 172 14.20 -7.50 14.81
C PRO A 172 14.76 -8.89 14.45
N ASP A 173 14.46 -9.40 13.26
CA ASP A 173 14.98 -10.66 12.72
C ASP A 173 16.42 -10.57 12.20
N ARG A 174 16.98 -9.35 12.02
CA ARG A 174 18.30 -9.14 11.40
C ARG A 174 19.27 -8.32 12.25
N ASN A 175 18.79 -7.67 13.31
CA ASN A 175 19.53 -6.60 13.97
C ASN A 175 20.03 -6.93 15.39
N ALA A 176 20.15 -8.20 15.77
CA ALA A 176 20.57 -8.60 17.13
C ALA A 176 21.81 -7.83 17.64
N LYS A 177 22.86 -7.71 16.80
CA LYS A 177 24.08 -6.94 17.12
C LYS A 177 23.82 -5.45 17.35
N GLN A 178 22.88 -4.86 16.61
CA GLN A 178 22.54 -3.45 16.77
C GLN A 178 21.71 -3.22 18.04
N VAL A 179 20.81 -4.15 18.38
CA VAL A 179 20.05 -4.10 19.63
C VAL A 179 20.95 -4.26 20.85
N GLU A 180 21.93 -5.16 20.79
CA GLU A 180 22.93 -5.32 21.86
C GLU A 180 23.70 -4.02 22.10
N LYS A 181 24.11 -3.32 21.04
CA LYS A 181 24.92 -2.10 21.13
C LYS A 181 24.11 -0.83 21.43
N HIS A 182 22.89 -0.72 20.91
CA HIS A 182 22.12 0.53 20.87
C HIS A 182 20.73 0.43 21.53
N GLY A 183 20.38 -0.76 22.05
CA GLY A 183 19.10 -1.03 22.70
C GLY A 183 17.93 -1.31 21.74
N GLY A 184 16.81 -1.78 22.30
CA GLY A 184 15.62 -2.21 21.53
C GLY A 184 14.92 -1.10 20.72
N LYS A 185 15.18 0.17 21.04
CA LYS A 185 14.69 1.32 20.26
C LYS A 185 15.27 1.37 18.84
N MET A 186 16.31 0.57 18.56
CA MET A 186 16.85 0.41 17.22
C MET A 186 15.89 -0.32 16.27
N SER A 187 15.03 -1.21 16.78
CA SER A 187 14.12 -2.01 15.96
C SER A 187 12.80 -1.29 15.72
N TRP A 188 12.64 -0.58 14.60
CA TRP A 188 11.39 0.11 14.25
C TRP A 188 10.64 -0.51 13.06
N ILE A 189 11.17 -1.56 12.45
CA ILE A 189 10.48 -2.34 11.42
C ILE A 189 9.72 -3.49 12.10
N VAL A 190 8.44 -3.64 11.75
CA VAL A 190 7.63 -4.80 12.09
C VAL A 190 7.62 -5.74 10.89
N PRO A 191 8.25 -6.93 10.96
CA PRO A 191 8.35 -7.84 9.83
C PRO A 191 6.99 -8.16 9.23
N ASN A 192 6.91 -8.12 7.90
CA ASN A 192 5.70 -8.43 7.11
C ASN A 192 4.46 -7.57 7.42
N SER A 193 4.61 -6.46 8.15
CA SER A 193 3.51 -5.55 8.46
C SER A 193 3.89 -4.10 8.16
N PRO A 194 3.63 -3.61 6.93
CA PRO A 194 3.84 -2.20 6.59
C PRO A 194 3.04 -1.28 7.51
N ALA A 195 1.82 -1.68 7.87
CA ALA A 195 0.92 -0.86 8.66
C ALA A 195 1.37 -0.74 10.13
N ASP A 196 1.82 -1.83 10.74
CA ASP A 196 2.39 -1.78 12.10
C ASP A 196 3.74 -1.06 12.11
N THR A 197 4.51 -1.15 11.02
CA THR A 197 5.74 -0.37 10.88
C THR A 197 5.44 1.12 10.80
N LEU A 198 4.47 1.55 10.00
CA LEU A 198 4.06 2.96 9.93
C LEU A 198 3.60 3.47 11.30
N ARG A 199 2.77 2.70 12.00
CA ARG A 199 2.33 3.01 13.37
C ARG A 199 3.50 3.13 14.34
N LEU A 200 4.46 2.20 14.28
CA LEU A 200 5.64 2.23 15.14
C LEU A 200 6.56 3.43 14.83
N LEU A 201 6.62 3.88 13.58
CA LEU A 201 7.31 5.13 13.21
C LEU A 201 6.62 6.35 13.85
N GLU A 202 5.29 6.39 13.92
CA GLU A 202 4.56 7.43 14.66
C GLU A 202 4.83 7.38 16.16
N ASP A 203 4.64 6.21 16.78
CA ASP A 203 4.76 6.01 18.23
C ASP A 203 6.16 6.41 18.73
N ARG A 204 7.17 6.18 17.91
CA ARG A 204 8.58 6.53 18.21
C ARG A 204 8.96 7.94 17.79
N LYS A 205 8.03 8.74 17.28
CA LYS A 205 8.25 10.12 16.81
C LYS A 205 9.36 10.20 15.76
N LEU A 206 9.44 9.19 14.89
CA LEU A 206 10.37 9.16 13.76
C LEU A 206 9.84 9.95 12.55
N ILE A 207 8.53 10.22 12.57
CA ILE A 207 7.82 11.12 11.67
C ILE A 207 7.47 12.38 12.45
N ASN A 208 7.82 13.54 11.92
CA ASN A 208 7.48 14.84 12.49
C ASN A 208 6.31 15.44 11.70
N PHE A 209 5.12 15.46 12.28
CA PHE A 209 3.94 15.98 11.60
C PHE A 209 3.92 17.50 11.46
N GLU A 210 4.49 18.24 12.42
CA GLU A 210 4.57 19.70 12.38
C GLU A 210 5.59 20.18 11.34
N ASN A 211 6.70 19.45 11.19
CA ASN A 211 7.71 19.70 10.19
C ASN A 211 8.15 18.39 9.50
N PRO A 212 7.41 17.94 8.47
CA PRO A 212 7.66 16.67 7.78
C PRO A 212 9.08 16.53 7.24
N SER A 213 9.69 17.64 6.81
CA SER A 213 11.06 17.67 6.30
C SER A 213 12.12 17.33 7.36
N ALA A 214 11.80 17.52 8.64
CA ALA A 214 12.64 17.22 9.80
C ALA A 214 12.37 15.82 10.40
N SER A 215 11.60 14.97 9.72
CA SER A 215 11.35 13.59 10.18
C SER A 215 12.64 12.78 10.22
N LEU A 216 12.98 12.22 11.39
CA LEU A 216 14.20 11.46 11.61
C LEU A 216 14.37 10.26 10.68
N ILE A 217 13.26 9.63 10.25
CA ILE A 217 13.29 8.54 9.29
C ILE A 217 13.98 8.96 7.98
N LYS A 218 13.78 10.22 7.56
CA LYS A 218 14.36 10.80 6.35
C LYS A 218 15.73 11.43 6.62
N THR A 219 15.84 12.32 7.60
CA THR A 219 17.05 13.12 7.83
C THR A 219 18.27 12.28 8.20
N LYS A 220 18.09 11.19 8.96
CA LYS A 220 19.16 10.21 9.21
C LYS A 220 19.55 9.44 7.95
N ALA A 221 18.58 9.10 7.10
CA ALA A 221 18.83 8.36 5.88
C ALA A 221 19.63 9.16 4.83
N ILE A 222 19.46 10.48 4.77
CA ILE A 222 20.25 11.37 3.91
C ILE A 222 21.51 11.92 4.57
N GLY A 223 21.73 11.65 5.86
CA GLY A 223 22.91 12.10 6.62
C GLY A 223 22.86 13.55 7.09
N LYS A 224 21.68 14.17 7.19
CA LYS A 224 21.50 15.47 7.87
C LYS A 224 21.60 15.34 9.39
N ASP A 225 21.13 14.21 9.91
CA ASP A 225 21.28 13.83 11.31
C ASP A 225 22.26 12.67 11.44
N GLU A 226 22.91 12.57 12.59
CA GLU A 226 23.84 11.49 12.87
C GLU A 226 23.17 10.13 12.71
N HIS A 227 23.78 9.31 11.86
CA HIS A 227 23.31 7.97 11.54
C HIS A 227 24.49 7.01 11.47
N GLY A 228 24.63 6.16 12.48
CA GLY A 228 25.72 5.16 12.54
C GLY A 228 25.73 4.15 11.38
N GLY A 229 24.63 4.05 10.62
CA GLY A 229 24.52 3.23 9.41
C GLY A 229 24.94 3.92 8.11
N GLY A 230 25.42 5.17 8.17
CA GLY A 230 25.80 5.98 7.02
C GLY A 230 24.63 6.46 6.16
N VAL A 231 24.95 7.25 5.13
CA VAL A 231 23.98 7.75 4.15
C VAL A 231 23.40 6.58 3.35
N LYS A 232 22.07 6.54 3.22
CA LYS A 232 21.31 5.49 2.56
C LYS A 232 20.88 5.83 1.14
N PHE A 233 20.73 7.11 0.85
CA PHE A 233 20.46 7.68 -0.48
C PHE A 233 20.85 9.16 -0.47
N PRO A 234 21.20 9.75 -1.62
CA PRO A 234 21.66 11.14 -1.68
C PRO A 234 20.54 12.12 -1.32
N GLU A 235 20.89 13.18 -0.60
CA GLU A 235 20.05 14.36 -0.45
C GLU A 235 19.66 14.90 -1.83
N GLN A 236 18.38 15.30 -1.94
CA GLN A 236 17.69 15.72 -3.14
C GLN A 236 17.55 14.64 -4.22
N GLY A 237 17.99 13.40 -4.01
CA GLY A 237 17.72 12.33 -4.97
C GLY A 237 16.24 11.93 -5.03
N HIS A 238 15.83 11.17 -6.05
CA HIS A 238 14.46 10.68 -6.21
C HIS A 238 13.93 10.00 -4.95
N THR A 239 14.73 9.17 -4.27
CA THR A 239 14.26 8.55 -3.00
C THR A 239 13.99 9.62 -1.93
N ASP A 240 14.87 10.61 -1.77
CA ASP A 240 14.70 11.69 -0.81
C ASP A 240 13.46 12.55 -1.11
N ARG A 241 13.25 12.88 -2.38
CA ARG A 241 12.08 13.63 -2.85
C ARG A 241 10.78 12.85 -2.59
N GLN A 242 10.74 11.58 -2.96
CA GLN A 242 9.59 10.70 -2.74
C GLN A 242 9.27 10.55 -1.25
N TRP A 243 10.27 10.33 -0.40
CA TRP A 243 10.09 10.27 1.04
C TRP A 243 9.58 11.61 1.58
N GLY A 244 10.11 12.72 1.10
CA GLY A 244 9.64 14.07 1.44
C GLY A 244 8.16 14.28 1.10
N LEU A 245 7.76 13.94 -0.12
CA LEU A 245 6.35 14.05 -0.57
C LEU A 245 5.44 13.17 0.29
N PHE A 246 5.79 11.91 0.51
CA PHE A 246 5.03 11.01 1.37
C PHE A 246 4.85 11.60 2.78
N LEU A 247 5.94 12.05 3.41
CA LEU A 247 5.88 12.56 4.78
C LEU A 247 5.03 13.83 4.88
N SER A 248 5.14 14.74 3.90
CA SER A 248 4.30 15.94 3.83
C SER A 248 2.82 15.60 3.69
N ASP A 249 2.49 14.71 2.76
CA ASP A 249 1.10 14.32 2.50
C ASP A 249 0.52 13.54 3.67
N TYR A 250 1.33 12.68 4.30
CA TYR A 250 0.91 11.95 5.48
C TYR A 250 0.63 12.89 6.65
N ALA A 251 1.50 13.87 6.88
CA ALA A 251 1.28 14.87 7.91
C ALA A 251 0.04 15.72 7.67
N ALA A 252 -0.22 16.11 6.42
CA ALA A 252 -1.44 16.83 6.05
C ALA A 252 -2.69 15.99 6.30
N ILE A 253 -2.66 14.69 6.02
CA ILE A 253 -3.77 13.77 6.32
C ILE A 253 -3.99 13.63 7.83
N ARG A 254 -2.92 13.47 8.62
CA ARG A 254 -3.01 13.30 10.09
C ARG A 254 -3.49 14.56 10.81
N GLN A 255 -3.26 15.73 10.21
CA GLN A 255 -3.72 17.03 10.71
C GLN A 255 -5.04 17.48 10.08
N ASP A 256 -5.70 16.63 9.28
CA ASP A 256 -6.95 16.94 8.58
C ASP A 256 -6.90 18.23 7.73
N LEU A 257 -5.76 18.49 7.09
CA LEU A 257 -5.55 19.71 6.30
C LEU A 257 -6.19 19.64 4.90
N TYR A 258 -6.65 18.46 4.47
CA TYR A 258 -7.37 18.30 3.20
C TYR A 258 -8.88 18.36 3.44
N SER A 259 -9.57 19.33 2.84
CA SER A 259 -11.01 19.54 3.03
C SER A 259 -11.89 18.50 2.32
N ASN A 260 -11.35 17.80 1.30
CA ASN A 260 -12.06 16.74 0.56
C ASN A 260 -11.10 15.80 -0.19
N SER A 261 -11.61 14.70 -0.75
CA SER A 261 -10.81 13.66 -1.41
C SER A 261 -10.07 14.11 -2.66
N LYS A 262 -10.53 15.17 -3.34
CA LYS A 262 -9.86 15.68 -4.55
C LYS A 262 -8.59 16.47 -4.23
N GLU A 263 -8.45 16.92 -2.97
CA GLU A 263 -7.26 17.62 -2.51
C GLU A 263 -6.15 16.66 -2.09
N ILE A 264 -6.46 15.38 -1.88
CA ILE A 264 -5.45 14.36 -1.59
C ILE A 264 -4.60 14.17 -2.86
N PRO A 265 -3.26 14.35 -2.80
CA PRO A 265 -2.41 14.27 -3.97
C PRO A 265 -2.53 12.93 -4.69
N ALA A 266 -2.66 12.99 -6.02
CA ALA A 266 -2.69 11.80 -6.86
C ALA A 266 -1.37 11.00 -6.72
N PHE A 267 -1.43 9.72 -7.09
CA PHE A 267 -0.20 8.94 -7.27
C PHE A 267 0.66 9.54 -8.37
N ASP A 268 1.98 9.41 -8.22
CA ASP A 268 2.89 9.84 -9.26
C ASP A 268 2.61 9.09 -10.56
N PRO A 269 2.65 9.79 -11.71
CA PRO A 269 2.34 9.18 -12.98
C PRO A 269 3.40 8.16 -13.41
N ILE A 270 4.60 8.20 -12.79
CA ILE A 270 5.72 7.30 -13.07
C ILE A 270 6.03 6.49 -11.82
N ARG A 271 5.72 5.18 -11.88
CA ARG A 271 6.17 4.23 -10.86
C ARG A 271 7.59 3.77 -11.12
N THR A 272 8.36 3.69 -10.05
CA THR A 272 9.76 3.22 -10.08
C THR A 272 9.96 2.09 -9.10
N TRP A 273 10.68 1.06 -9.53
CA TRP A 273 11.01 -0.11 -8.72
C TRP A 273 12.48 -0.06 -8.36
N ARG A 274 12.79 -0.09 -7.05
CA ARG A 274 14.18 -0.22 -6.63
C ARG A 274 14.71 -1.60 -6.98
N THR A 275 15.99 -1.67 -7.34
CA THR A 275 16.68 -2.93 -7.56
C THR A 275 17.84 -3.15 -6.61
N GLY A 276 18.24 -4.41 -6.45
CA GLY A 276 19.54 -4.78 -5.86
C GLY A 276 20.72 -4.63 -6.83
N LEU A 277 20.46 -4.16 -8.06
CA LEU A 277 21.48 -3.98 -9.10
C LEU A 277 22.24 -2.69 -8.86
N HIS A 278 23.54 -2.72 -9.10
CA HIS A 278 24.40 -1.57 -8.91
C HIS A 278 25.17 -1.27 -10.19
N LEU A 279 25.31 0.02 -10.49
CA LEU A 279 26.14 0.54 -11.56
C LEU A 279 27.23 1.40 -10.94
N ARG A 280 28.48 1.23 -11.42
CA ARG A 280 29.63 2.05 -11.06
C ARG A 280 30.32 2.55 -12.31
N VAL A 281 30.56 3.85 -12.37
CA VAL A 281 31.38 4.51 -13.38
C VAL A 281 32.68 4.95 -12.71
N LYS A 282 33.82 4.52 -13.26
CA LYS A 282 35.16 4.86 -12.77
C LYS A 282 35.88 5.76 -13.77
N GLU A 283 37.01 6.33 -13.35
CA GLU A 283 37.87 7.16 -14.21
C GLU A 283 37.13 8.36 -14.79
N LEU A 284 36.25 8.97 -13.98
CA LEU A 284 35.57 10.20 -14.37
C LEU A 284 36.60 11.30 -14.69
N PRO A 285 36.37 12.13 -15.71
CA PRO A 285 37.26 13.23 -16.08
C PRO A 285 37.15 14.31 -15.02
N SER A 286 37.95 14.20 -13.94
CA SER A 286 38.00 15.11 -12.77
C SER A 286 36.75 15.98 -12.60
N LEU A 287 35.60 15.33 -12.38
CA LEU A 287 34.38 16.07 -12.07
C LEU A 287 34.46 16.57 -10.64
N PRO A 288 33.90 17.75 -10.32
CA PRO A 288 33.89 18.24 -8.95
C PRO A 288 33.28 17.19 -8.02
N ALA A 289 33.97 16.90 -6.92
CA ALA A 289 33.47 15.98 -5.90
C ALA A 289 32.07 16.41 -5.44
N GLY A 290 31.16 15.44 -5.28
CA GLY A 290 29.79 15.72 -4.86
C GLY A 290 28.83 16.18 -5.97
N THR A 291 29.32 16.39 -7.21
CA THR A 291 28.47 16.66 -8.38
C THR A 291 27.38 15.62 -8.48
N TYR A 292 26.13 16.06 -8.59
CA TYR A 292 25.00 15.16 -8.80
C TYR A 292 24.94 14.76 -10.27
N ALA A 293 24.84 13.46 -10.53
CA ALA A 293 24.76 12.94 -11.89
C ALA A 293 23.74 11.80 -11.97
N VAL A 294 23.16 11.69 -13.16
CA VAL A 294 22.18 10.68 -13.52
C VAL A 294 22.70 9.89 -14.71
N VAL A 295 22.50 8.57 -14.65
CA VAL A 295 22.65 7.67 -15.79
C VAL A 295 21.27 7.16 -16.17
N LEU A 296 20.80 7.51 -17.37
CA LEU A 296 19.59 6.96 -17.96
C LEU A 296 19.94 5.74 -18.80
N MET A 297 19.13 4.69 -18.72
CA MET A 297 19.38 3.41 -19.37
C MET A 297 18.29 3.12 -20.37
N HIS A 298 18.64 3.06 -21.64
CA HIS A 298 17.74 2.75 -22.74
C HIS A 298 18.03 1.35 -23.25
N ARG A 299 17.00 0.54 -23.45
CA ARG A 299 17.18 -0.82 -23.98
C ARG A 299 17.49 -0.76 -25.46
N ILE A 300 18.42 -1.58 -25.91
CA ILE A 300 18.73 -1.78 -27.33
C ILE A 300 18.10 -3.10 -27.75
N ALA A 301 17.20 -3.05 -28.72
CA ALA A 301 16.55 -4.24 -29.28
C ALA A 301 17.53 -5.04 -30.17
N SER A 302 17.14 -6.26 -30.54
CA SER A 302 17.98 -7.16 -31.36
C SER A 302 18.31 -6.60 -32.74
N ASP A 303 17.47 -5.70 -33.26
CA ASP A 303 17.67 -4.97 -34.51
C ASP A 303 18.56 -3.72 -34.35
N GLY A 304 19.06 -3.45 -33.14
CA GLY A 304 19.86 -2.26 -32.83
C GLY A 304 19.03 -1.03 -32.45
N THR A 305 17.70 -1.10 -32.49
CA THR A 305 16.84 0.05 -32.15
C THR A 305 16.94 0.40 -30.67
N VAL A 306 17.27 1.65 -30.35
CA VAL A 306 17.31 2.17 -28.97
C VAL A 306 15.91 2.61 -28.53
N SER A 307 15.48 2.18 -27.34
CA SER A 307 14.19 2.56 -26.77
C SER A 307 14.09 4.09 -26.56
N LYS A 308 12.95 4.68 -26.91
CA LYS A 308 12.71 6.12 -26.70
C LYS A 308 12.67 6.47 -25.21
N GLU A 309 11.95 5.68 -24.42
CA GLU A 309 11.90 5.83 -22.97
C GLU A 309 13.03 5.02 -22.30
N PRO A 310 13.60 5.53 -21.19
CA PRO A 310 14.54 4.76 -20.39
C PRO A 310 13.80 3.62 -19.67
N SER A 311 14.43 2.44 -19.64
CA SER A 311 13.98 1.29 -18.85
C SER A 311 14.42 1.39 -17.40
N ALA A 312 15.54 2.05 -17.13
CA ALA A 312 16.05 2.25 -15.78
C ALA A 312 16.86 3.53 -15.67
N PHE A 313 17.14 3.95 -14.45
CA PHE A 313 18.08 5.02 -14.16
C PHE A 313 18.83 4.78 -12.87
N GLY A 314 20.03 5.35 -12.79
CA GLY A 314 20.78 5.50 -11.55
C GLY A 314 21.00 6.98 -11.28
N GLU A 315 20.90 7.39 -10.03
CA GLU A 315 21.22 8.74 -9.60
C GLU A 315 22.16 8.70 -8.38
N GLY A 316 23.10 9.62 -8.31
CA GLY A 316 24.12 9.60 -7.28
C GLY A 316 25.03 10.81 -7.34
N ARG A 317 25.94 10.90 -6.38
CA ARG A 317 26.98 11.93 -6.33
C ARG A 317 28.32 11.35 -6.74
N VAL A 318 29.10 12.14 -7.45
CA VAL A 318 30.52 11.86 -7.69
C VAL A 318 31.25 11.72 -6.35
N SER A 319 32.13 10.72 -6.26
CA SER A 319 32.91 10.41 -5.06
C SER A 319 33.75 11.59 -4.59
N LYS A 320 34.19 11.53 -3.33
CA LYS A 320 34.96 12.61 -2.69
C LYS A 320 36.28 12.94 -3.41
N ASP A 321 36.86 11.97 -4.10
CA ASP A 321 38.08 12.13 -4.89
C ASP A 321 37.81 12.56 -6.35
N GLY A 322 36.55 12.72 -6.76
CA GLY A 322 36.20 13.13 -8.11
C GLY A 322 36.32 12.04 -9.18
N THR A 323 36.72 10.81 -8.82
CA THR A 323 37.13 9.79 -9.81
C THR A 323 36.07 8.75 -10.14
N SER A 324 35.01 8.66 -9.35
CA SER A 324 33.99 7.62 -9.53
C SER A 324 32.58 8.09 -9.20
N TRP A 325 31.61 7.37 -9.71
CA TRP A 325 30.19 7.52 -9.39
C TRP A 325 29.58 6.13 -9.31
N GLY A 326 28.61 5.93 -8.42
CA GLY A 326 27.91 4.65 -8.38
C GLY A 326 26.69 4.68 -7.50
N THR A 327 25.72 3.85 -7.84
CA THR A 327 24.42 3.82 -7.17
C THR A 327 23.67 2.51 -7.46
N SER A 328 22.60 2.26 -6.70
CA SER A 328 21.63 1.21 -7.02
C SER A 328 20.71 1.69 -8.14
N LEU A 329 20.44 0.85 -9.13
CA LEU A 329 19.55 1.17 -10.22
C LEU A 329 18.08 1.16 -9.77
N LYS A 330 17.28 2.01 -10.40
CA LYS A 330 15.83 2.08 -10.30
C LYS A 330 15.23 1.80 -11.66
N VAL A 331 14.29 0.87 -11.72
CA VAL A 331 13.61 0.52 -12.95
C VAL A 331 12.38 1.38 -13.11
N VAL A 332 12.21 1.96 -14.30
CA VAL A 332 11.04 2.76 -14.64
C VAL A 332 9.99 1.82 -15.19
N GLU A 333 8.80 1.85 -14.62
CA GLU A 333 7.73 1.04 -15.15
C GLU A 333 7.33 1.51 -16.56
N PRO A 334 7.14 0.60 -17.54
CA PRO A 334 6.74 0.96 -18.89
C PRO A 334 5.43 1.74 -18.92
N ALA A 335 5.34 2.78 -19.77
CA ALA A 335 4.19 3.68 -19.84
C ALA A 335 2.82 2.96 -19.99
N HIS A 336 2.77 1.86 -20.74
CA HIS A 336 1.56 1.07 -20.94
C HIS A 336 1.11 0.30 -19.68
N LEU A 337 2.04 0.00 -18.76
CA LEU A 337 1.76 -0.68 -17.49
C LEU A 337 1.49 0.28 -16.33
N ARG A 338 1.91 1.56 -16.44
CA ARG A 338 1.70 2.62 -15.43
C ARG A 338 0.26 2.81 -15.00
N ARG A 339 -0.71 2.38 -15.81
CA ARG A 339 -2.15 2.48 -15.53
C ARG A 339 -2.76 1.21 -14.92
N SER A 340 -2.02 0.12 -14.87
CA SER A 340 -2.50 -1.16 -14.34
C SER A 340 -1.99 -1.38 -12.93
N ARG A 341 -2.84 -1.74 -11.95
CA ARG A 341 -2.38 -2.21 -10.62
C ARG A 341 -1.81 -3.64 -10.67
N ALA A 342 -1.50 -4.16 -11.86
CA ALA A 342 -0.97 -5.50 -12.02
C ALA A 342 0.42 -5.60 -11.37
N VAL A 343 0.65 -6.71 -10.67
CA VAL A 343 1.99 -7.06 -10.18
C VAL A 343 2.86 -7.35 -11.40
N VAL A 344 4.00 -6.67 -11.50
CA VAL A 344 4.95 -6.92 -12.59
C VAL A 344 6.15 -7.67 -12.02
N GLU A 345 6.45 -8.83 -12.60
CA GLU A 345 7.63 -9.61 -12.24
C GLU A 345 8.90 -8.79 -12.48
N TRP A 346 9.68 -8.56 -11.42
CA TRP A 346 10.79 -7.62 -11.46
C TRP A 346 11.86 -8.00 -12.51
N SER A 347 12.12 -9.29 -12.68
CA SER A 347 13.06 -9.84 -13.67
C SER A 347 12.68 -9.50 -15.11
N THR A 348 11.40 -9.19 -15.35
CA THR A 348 10.91 -8.78 -16.68
C THR A 348 11.13 -7.29 -16.94
N LEU A 349 11.29 -6.49 -15.89
CA LEU A 349 11.38 -5.03 -16.02
C LEU A 349 12.79 -4.54 -16.40
N LEU A 350 13.83 -5.30 -16.05
CA LEU A 350 15.20 -5.04 -16.51
C LEU A 350 15.92 -6.33 -16.92
N PRO A 351 15.58 -6.91 -18.09
CA PRO A 351 16.14 -8.17 -18.54
C PRO A 351 17.63 -8.05 -18.86
N SER A 352 18.32 -9.17 -18.98
CA SER A 352 19.66 -9.18 -19.58
C SER A 352 19.61 -8.72 -21.04
N GLY A 353 20.70 -8.15 -21.54
CA GLY A 353 20.81 -7.70 -22.94
C GLY A 353 21.62 -6.42 -23.10
N ARG A 354 21.44 -5.76 -24.25
CA ARG A 354 22.13 -4.53 -24.63
C ARG A 354 21.42 -3.28 -24.13
N TYR A 355 22.18 -2.34 -23.62
CA TYR A 355 21.69 -1.07 -23.10
C TYR A 355 22.58 0.09 -23.54
N GLN A 356 21.95 1.18 -23.95
CA GLN A 356 22.60 2.48 -24.08
C GLN A 356 22.50 3.22 -22.75
N LEU A 357 23.64 3.58 -22.19
CA LEU A 357 23.74 4.41 -20.99
C LEU A 357 23.98 5.85 -21.41
N ARG A 358 23.19 6.77 -20.86
CA ARG A 358 23.29 8.20 -21.12
C ARG A 358 23.64 8.91 -19.83
N TRP A 359 24.74 9.63 -19.82
CA TRP A 359 25.24 10.33 -18.65
C TRP A 359 24.89 11.82 -18.71
N THR A 360 24.38 12.34 -17.59
CA THR A 360 24.03 13.75 -17.42
C THR A 360 24.37 14.25 -16.01
N PRO A 361 25.30 15.21 -15.85
CA PRO A 361 25.41 16.02 -14.65
C PRO A 361 24.14 16.87 -14.49
N VAL A 362 23.62 16.96 -13.27
CA VAL A 362 22.40 17.72 -12.98
C VAL A 362 22.73 18.84 -12.01
N GLU A 363 22.45 20.08 -12.43
CA GLU A 363 22.66 21.27 -11.60
C GLU A 363 21.63 21.35 -10.46
N ASP A 364 20.35 21.11 -10.78
CA ASP A 364 19.25 21.06 -9.82
C ASP A 364 18.85 19.61 -9.53
N SER A 365 19.42 19.03 -8.48
CA SER A 365 18.98 17.71 -8.00
C SER A 365 17.53 17.71 -7.50
N GLY A 366 16.90 18.86 -7.25
CA GLY A 366 15.49 18.98 -6.86
C GLY A 366 14.47 18.76 -7.97
N ALA A 367 14.91 18.62 -9.23
CA ALA A 367 14.02 18.42 -10.38
C ALA A 367 13.10 17.18 -10.25
N SER A 368 11.89 17.26 -10.81
CA SER A 368 10.95 16.12 -10.84
C SER A 368 11.53 14.96 -11.64
N LEU A 369 11.03 13.74 -11.40
CA LEU A 369 11.51 12.58 -12.15
C LEU A 369 11.26 12.75 -13.66
N GLU A 370 10.09 13.27 -14.06
CA GLU A 370 9.77 13.56 -15.46
C GLU A 370 10.82 14.48 -16.10
N LYS A 371 11.21 15.55 -15.39
CA LYS A 371 12.26 16.46 -15.85
C LYS A 371 13.60 15.76 -15.98
N ILE A 372 13.98 14.95 -14.99
CA ILE A 372 15.22 14.16 -15.01
C ILE A 372 15.26 13.19 -16.18
N LEU A 373 14.18 12.44 -16.42
CA LEU A 373 14.09 11.48 -17.52
C LEU A 373 14.08 12.16 -18.90
N ALA A 374 13.71 13.45 -18.96
CA ALA A 374 13.71 14.27 -20.17
C ALA A 374 15.00 15.08 -20.37
N LEU A 375 15.99 14.96 -19.47
CA LEU A 375 17.23 15.72 -19.59
C LEU A 375 17.98 15.36 -20.88
N PRO A 376 18.59 16.34 -21.57
CA PRO A 376 19.57 16.04 -22.59
C PRO A 376 20.76 15.31 -21.95
N HIS A 377 21.39 14.43 -22.71
CA HIS A 377 22.60 13.74 -22.28
C HIS A 377 23.82 14.40 -22.93
N ILE A 378 24.93 14.38 -22.22
CA ILE A 378 26.19 14.96 -22.71
C ILE A 378 27.10 13.90 -23.33
N SER A 379 26.92 12.64 -22.92
CA SER A 379 27.68 11.51 -23.43
C SER A 379 26.89 10.22 -23.29
N GLN A 380 27.26 9.21 -24.07
CA GLN A 380 26.62 7.90 -24.04
C GLN A 380 27.62 6.77 -24.28
N THR A 381 27.27 5.57 -23.84
CA THR A 381 28.00 4.34 -24.15
C THR A 381 27.02 3.18 -24.30
N GLU A 382 27.46 2.09 -24.93
CA GLU A 382 26.69 0.86 -25.00
C GLU A 382 27.32 -0.23 -24.15
N ILE A 383 26.47 -1.00 -23.47
CA ILE A 383 26.91 -2.13 -22.67
C ILE A 383 26.07 -3.37 -22.98
N ASP A 384 26.73 -4.53 -22.96
CA ASP A 384 26.07 -5.80 -22.71
C ASP A 384 25.99 -6.02 -21.21
N SER A 385 24.79 -6.36 -20.72
CA SER A 385 24.58 -6.59 -19.30
C SER A 385 23.91 -7.93 -19.02
N LEU A 386 24.60 -8.71 -18.20
CA LEU A 386 24.05 -9.78 -17.36
C LEU A 386 23.93 -9.17 -15.97
N TRP A 387 22.74 -8.67 -15.62
CA TRP A 387 22.53 -7.91 -14.39
C TRP A 387 22.65 -8.83 -13.17
N ASN A 388 23.71 -8.63 -12.38
CA ASN A 388 23.89 -9.32 -11.10
C ASN A 388 23.46 -8.40 -9.94
N SER A 389 22.75 -8.99 -8.97
CA SER A 389 22.35 -8.30 -7.74
C SER A 389 23.49 -8.28 -6.72
N GLY A 390 23.64 -7.16 -6.00
CA GLY A 390 24.63 -7.02 -4.95
C GLY A 390 25.56 -5.84 -5.17
N HIS A 391 26.11 -5.30 -4.09
CA HIS A 391 27.05 -4.17 -4.16
C HIS A 391 28.46 -4.61 -4.63
N SER A 392 28.87 -5.82 -4.25
CA SER A 392 30.10 -6.49 -4.71
C SER A 392 30.09 -6.71 -6.21
N ASP A 393 28.92 -7.02 -6.75
CA ASP A 393 28.72 -7.44 -8.15
C ASP A 393 28.27 -6.28 -9.04
N ALA A 394 28.53 -5.04 -8.60
CA ALA A 394 28.19 -3.84 -9.34
C ALA A 394 28.81 -3.87 -10.75
N LYS A 395 27.96 -3.70 -11.77
CA LYS A 395 28.43 -3.50 -13.15
C LYS A 395 29.32 -2.26 -13.16
N THR A 396 30.59 -2.46 -13.46
CA THR A 396 31.58 -1.39 -13.46
C THR A 396 31.98 -1.07 -14.89
N ILE A 397 31.96 0.20 -15.25
CA ILE A 397 32.42 0.73 -16.55
C ILE A 397 33.38 1.89 -16.32
N THR A 398 34.26 2.14 -17.28
CA THR A 398 35.15 3.30 -17.29
C THR A 398 34.49 4.45 -18.04
N PHE A 399 34.70 5.69 -17.59
CA PHE A 399 34.10 6.85 -18.26
C PHE A 399 34.66 7.05 -19.67
N GLY A 400 35.89 6.61 -19.95
CA GLY A 400 36.46 6.64 -21.30
C GLY A 400 35.67 5.84 -22.33
N ALA A 401 34.74 4.97 -21.92
CA ALA A 401 33.80 4.30 -22.81
C ALA A 401 32.64 5.19 -23.27
N PHE A 402 32.43 6.35 -22.63
CA PHE A 402 31.40 7.32 -23.01
C PHE A 402 31.91 8.22 -24.13
N GLU A 403 31.20 8.18 -25.26
CA GLU A 403 31.44 9.06 -26.40
C GLU A 403 30.65 10.36 -26.20
N SER A 404 31.27 11.50 -26.51
CA SER A 404 30.61 12.80 -26.46
C SER A 404 29.53 12.87 -27.54
N VAL A 405 28.38 13.48 -27.22
CA VAL A 405 27.33 13.71 -28.24
C VAL A 405 27.82 14.63 -29.37
N ALA A 406 28.84 15.47 -29.11
CA ALA A 406 29.47 16.28 -30.15
C ALA A 406 30.30 15.46 -31.15
N ASP A 407 30.78 14.29 -30.74
CA ASP A 407 31.64 13.41 -31.56
C ASP A 407 30.82 12.36 -32.33
N LEU A 408 29.50 12.31 -32.09
CA LEU A 408 28.54 11.34 -32.66
C LEU A 408 27.74 11.88 -33.87
N LYS A 409 28.10 13.06 -34.39
CA LYS A 409 27.55 13.67 -35.60
C LYS A 409 28.59 13.67 -36.70
#